data_AF-A0A9D6KWN2-F1
#
_entry.id   AF-A0A9D6KWN2-F1
#
_cell.length_a   1.000
_cell.length_b   1.000
_cell.length_c   1.000
_cell.angle_alpha   90.00
_cell.angle_beta   90.00
_cell.angle_gamma   90.00
#
_symmetry.space_group_name_H-M   'P 1'
#
loop_
_entity.id
_entity.type
_entity.pdbx_description
1 polymer ?
#
loop_
_entity_poly.entity_id
_entity_poly.type
_entity_poly.pdbx_seq_one_letter_code
_entity_poly.pdbx_strand_id
1 'polypeptide(L)'
;MRSRNAVDAEGGFLVLQRIASNRVAELLAEFETETDEGVRCWLLELIGEARSPAGFDLFCEQFAVGRESLRNWGIRGLQLLATPEARSFLYERGLPRTPA
;
A
#
# COMPACT_ATOMS: atom_id res chain seq x y z
N MET A 1 5.17 -12.52 -19.10
CA MET A 1 6.19 -13.59 -19.15
C MET A 1 6.93 -13.59 -17.81
N ARG A 2 6.63 -14.54 -16.91
CA ARG A 2 7.29 -14.65 -15.59
C ARG A 2 8.66 -15.32 -15.79
N SER A 3 9.75 -14.56 -15.69
CA SER A 3 11.10 -15.13 -15.60
C SER A 3 11.27 -15.77 -14.22
N ARG A 4 11.94 -16.93 -14.19
CA ARG A 4 11.90 -17.92 -13.09
C ARG A 4 13.17 -17.87 -12.22
N ASN A 5 13.72 -16.68 -11.98
CA ASN A 5 14.87 -16.48 -11.10
C ASN A 5 14.41 -15.72 -9.85
N ALA A 6 14.33 -16.42 -8.72
CA ALA A 6 13.92 -15.82 -7.43
C ALA A 6 14.85 -14.66 -7.01
N VAL A 7 16.14 -14.76 -7.33
CA VAL A 7 17.17 -13.75 -7.00
C VAL A 7 16.97 -12.46 -7.82
N ASP A 8 16.62 -12.56 -9.10
CA ASP A 8 16.36 -11.38 -9.95
C ASP A 8 15.01 -10.72 -9.59
N ALA A 9 14.04 -11.51 -9.15
CA ALA A 9 12.74 -11.02 -8.70
C ALA A 9 12.85 -10.26 -7.37
N GLU A 10 13.61 -10.77 -6.40
CA GLU A 10 13.87 -10.08 -5.13
C GLU A 10 14.69 -8.80 -5.33
N GLY A 11 15.74 -8.84 -6.17
CA GLY A 11 16.52 -7.66 -6.51
C GLY A 11 15.71 -6.58 -7.24
N GLY A 12 14.89 -6.98 -8.22
CA GLY A 12 13.98 -6.07 -8.92
C GLY A 12 12.91 -5.47 -8.02
N PHE A 13 12.37 -6.26 -7.09
CA PHE A 13 11.37 -5.80 -6.12
C PHE A 13 11.95 -4.78 -5.14
N LEU A 14 13.16 -5.00 -4.63
CA LEU A 14 13.85 -4.02 -3.76
C LEU A 14 14.12 -2.69 -4.49
N VAL A 15 14.45 -2.75 -5.79
CA VAL A 15 14.62 -1.54 -6.61
C VAL A 15 13.29 -0.79 -6.76
N LEU A 16 12.20 -1.51 -7.05
CA LEU A 16 10.87 -0.91 -7.17
C LEU A 16 10.40 -0.29 -5.84
N GLN A 17 10.58 -0.99 -4.72
CA GLN A 17 10.26 -0.47 -3.39
C GLN A 17 11.04 0.82 -3.10
N ARG A 18 12.34 0.86 -3.41
CA ARG A 18 13.15 2.08 -3.23
C ARG A 18 12.66 3.23 -4.10
N ILE A 19 12.33 2.95 -5.36
CA ILE A 19 11.79 3.97 -6.28
C ILE A 19 10.44 4.48 -5.76
N ALA A 20 9.53 3.59 -5.36
CA ALA A 20 8.22 3.94 -4.82
C ALA A 20 8.36 4.78 -3.54
N SER A 21 9.28 4.42 -2.65
CA SER A 21 9.57 5.19 -1.43
C SER A 21 10.04 6.62 -1.75
N ASN A 22 10.89 6.79 -2.76
CA ASN A 22 11.34 8.10 -3.23
C ASN A 22 10.27 8.92 -3.97
N ARG A 23 9.17 8.28 -4.38
CA ARG A 23 8.10 8.87 -5.19
C ARG A 23 6.74 8.86 -4.48
N VAL A 24 6.71 8.60 -3.17
CA VAL A 24 5.44 8.44 -2.43
C VAL A 24 4.53 9.67 -2.55
N ALA A 25 5.10 10.88 -2.52
CA ALA A 25 4.31 12.11 -2.67
C ALA A 25 3.64 12.21 -4.05
N GLU A 26 4.33 11.78 -5.12
CA GLU A 26 3.77 11.75 -6.47
C GLU A 26 2.70 10.67 -6.60
N LEU A 27 2.91 9.49 -6.01
CA LEU A 27 1.92 8.41 -6.01
C LEU A 27 0.65 8.80 -5.24
N LEU A 28 0.78 9.51 -4.13
CA LEU A 28 -0.35 10.05 -3.36
C LEU A 28 -1.14 11.07 -4.19
N ALA A 29 -0.46 12.02 -4.83
CA ALA A 29 -1.09 13.00 -5.69
C ALA A 29 -1.82 12.36 -6.89
N GLU A 30 -1.21 11.34 -7.51
CA GLU A 30 -1.84 10.61 -8.61
C GLU A 30 -3.12 9.89 -8.16
N PHE A 31 -3.09 9.29 -6.96
CA PHE A 31 -4.27 8.60 -6.40
C PHE A 31 -5.45 9.56 -6.16
N GLU A 32 -5.19 10.81 -5.77
CA GLU A 32 -6.24 11.81 -5.55
C GLU A 32 -7.00 12.14 -6.84
N THR A 33 -6.31 12.16 -7.98
CA THR A 33 -6.90 12.54 -9.27
C THR A 33 -7.40 11.36 -10.10
N GLU A 34 -6.94 10.13 -9.82
CA GLU A 34 -7.33 8.95 -10.58
C GLU A 34 -8.78 8.54 -10.32
N THR A 35 -9.51 8.22 -11.39
CA THR A 35 -10.93 7.84 -11.36
C THR A 35 -11.15 6.37 -11.70
N ASP A 36 -10.23 5.72 -12.40
CA ASP A 36 -10.29 4.30 -12.70
C ASP A 36 -10.01 3.47 -11.45
N GLU A 37 -10.98 2.64 -11.05
CA GLU A 37 -10.88 1.86 -9.82
C GLU A 37 -9.75 0.82 -9.86
N GLY A 38 -9.46 0.26 -11.03
CA GLY A 38 -8.37 -0.70 -11.21
C GLY A 38 -7.01 -0.04 -11.03
N VAL A 39 -6.81 1.13 -11.62
CA VAL A 39 -5.57 1.92 -11.45
C VAL A 39 -5.43 2.38 -10.00
N ARG A 40 -6.51 2.82 -9.34
CA ARG A 40 -6.50 3.15 -7.91
C ARG A 40 -6.04 1.98 -7.05
N CYS A 41 -6.45 0.74 -7.36
CA CYS A 41 -5.96 -0.45 -6.66
C CYS A 41 -4.44 -0.63 -6.83
N TRP A 42 -3.91 -0.47 -8.04
CA TRP A 42 -2.46 -0.55 -8.29
C TRP A 42 -1.68 0.57 -7.60
N LEU A 43 -2.23 1.78 -7.55
CA LEU A 43 -1.62 2.89 -6.82
C LEU A 43 -1.55 2.59 -5.33
N LEU A 44 -2.61 2.05 -4.71
CA LEU A 44 -2.57 1.65 -3.29
C LEU A 44 -1.55 0.55 -3.02
N GLU A 45 -1.42 -0.42 -3.93
CA GLU A 45 -0.39 -1.45 -3.84
C GLU A 45 1.02 -0.83 -3.84
N LEU A 46 1.32 0.05 -4.79
CA LEU A 46 2.62 0.71 -4.90
C LEU A 46 2.92 1.62 -3.70
N ILE A 47 1.94 2.38 -3.23
CA ILE A 47 2.06 3.23 -2.02
C ILE A 47 2.30 2.34 -0.79
N GLY A 48 1.67 1.17 -0.72
CA GLY A 48 1.86 0.22 0.38
C GLY A 48 3.28 -0.34 0.39
N GLU A 49 3.78 -0.73 -0.78
CA GLU A 49 5.13 -1.25 -0.93
C GLU A 49 6.23 -0.20 -0.75
N ALA A 50 5.91 1.09 -0.90
CA ALA A 50 6.80 2.19 -0.53
C ALA A 50 7.10 2.24 0.98
N ARG A 51 6.25 1.63 1.82
CA ARG A 51 6.35 1.54 3.30
C ARG A 51 6.62 2.89 3.97
N SER A 52 6.13 3.97 3.38
CA SER A 52 6.30 5.31 3.89
C SER A 52 5.13 5.68 4.80
N PRO A 53 5.37 6.19 6.02
CA PRO A 53 4.31 6.64 6.92
C PRO A 53 3.35 7.67 6.30
N ALA A 54 3.78 8.39 5.26
CA ALA A 54 2.96 9.34 4.52
C ALA A 54 1.68 8.72 3.91
N GLY A 55 1.64 7.40 3.68
CA GLY A 55 0.45 6.71 3.19
C GLY A 55 -0.61 6.41 4.26
N PHE A 56 -0.35 6.69 5.54
CA PHE A 56 -1.21 6.28 6.65
C PHE A 56 -2.65 6.82 6.52
N ASP A 57 -2.80 8.12 6.29
CA ASP A 57 -4.12 8.76 6.22
C ASP A 57 -4.92 8.22 5.03
N LEU A 58 -4.27 8.06 3.88
CA LEU A 58 -4.88 7.47 2.69
C LEU A 58 -5.42 6.06 2.98
N PHE A 59 -4.63 5.19 3.59
CA PHE A 59 -5.09 3.83 3.88
C PHE A 59 -6.22 3.77 4.91
N CYS A 60 -6.19 4.65 5.91
CA CYS A 60 -7.29 4.81 6.86
C CYS A 60 -8.58 5.24 6.16
N GLU A 61 -8.48 6.20 5.23
CA GLU A 61 -9.61 6.66 4.43
C GLU A 61 -10.17 5.54 3.55
N GLN A 62 -9.31 4.86 2.78
CA GLN A 62 -9.76 3.78 1.89
C GLN A 62 -10.35 2.61 2.67
N PHE A 63 -9.87 2.31 3.89
CA PHE A 63 -10.52 1.37 4.78
C PHE A 63 -11.94 1.83 5.18
N ALA A 64 -12.11 3.11 5.50
CA ALA A 64 -13.37 3.64 6.02
C ALA A 64 -14.45 3.81 4.94
N VAL A 65 -14.09 4.35 3.78
CA VAL A 65 -15.04 4.78 2.74
C VAL A 65 -14.88 4.05 1.40
N GLY A 66 -13.81 3.28 1.23
CA GLY A 66 -13.54 2.58 -0.02
C GLY A 66 -14.56 1.51 -0.37
N ARG A 67 -14.62 1.14 -1.65
CA ARG A 67 -15.26 -0.09 -2.10
C ARG A 67 -14.51 -1.31 -1.56
N GLU A 68 -15.09 -2.49 -1.62
CA GLU A 68 -14.49 -3.71 -1.05
C GLU A 68 -13.03 -3.94 -1.49
N SER A 69 -12.76 -3.79 -2.79
CA SER A 69 -11.43 -3.82 -3.40
C SER A 69 -10.45 -2.85 -2.72
N LEU A 70 -10.82 -1.57 -2.65
CA LEU A 70 -10.02 -0.50 -2.05
C LEU A 70 -9.87 -0.64 -0.53
N ARG A 71 -10.90 -1.14 0.16
CA ARG A 71 -10.85 -1.44 1.61
C ARG A 71 -9.82 -2.50 1.92
N ASN A 72 -9.79 -3.58 1.15
CA ASN A 72 -8.81 -4.64 1.31
C ASN A 72 -7.38 -4.12 1.08
N TRP A 73 -7.19 -3.24 0.08
CA TRP A 73 -5.92 -2.57 -0.14
C TRP A 73 -5.54 -1.58 0.98
N GLY A 74 -6.52 -0.86 1.56
CA GLY A 74 -6.31 -0.03 2.75
C GLY A 74 -5.80 -0.85 3.95
N ILE A 75 -6.42 -2.00 4.23
CA ILE A 75 -5.97 -2.92 5.29
C ILE A 75 -4.54 -3.41 4.99
N ARG A 76 -4.28 -3.85 3.75
CA ARG A 76 -2.95 -4.33 3.34
C ARG A 76 -1.90 -3.23 3.47
N GLY A 77 -2.21 -2.00 3.07
CA GLY A 77 -1.32 -0.85 3.20
C GLY A 77 -0.96 -0.58 4.67
N LEU A 78 -1.94 -0.54 5.56
CA LEU A 78 -1.72 -0.38 7.01
C LEU A 78 -0.83 -1.49 7.59
N GLN A 79 -1.00 -2.73 7.15
CA GLN A 79 -0.13 -3.84 7.55
C GLN A 79 1.32 -3.67 7.08
N LEU A 80 1.51 -3.18 5.85
CA LEU A 80 2.84 -2.93 5.26
C LEU A 80 3.56 -1.75 5.88
N LEU A 81 2.83 -0.70 6.31
CA LEU A 81 3.42 0.44 7.02
C LEU A 81 4.10 0.00 8.32
N ALA A 82 3.48 -0.92 9.05
CA ALA A 82 3.99 -1.44 10.31
C ALA A 82 4.45 -0.33 11.29
N THR A 83 3.82 0.84 11.27
CA THR A 83 4.04 1.91 12.25
C THR A 83 3.23 1.65 13.53
N PRO A 84 3.58 2.25 14.69
CA PRO A 84 2.75 2.17 15.88
C PRO A 84 1.29 2.56 15.63
N GLU A 85 1.05 3.63 14.87
CA GLU A 85 -0.26 4.17 14.55
C GLU A 85 -1.07 3.19 13.71
N ALA A 86 -0.46 2.61 12.67
CA ALA A 86 -1.11 1.61 11.83
C ALA A 86 -1.46 0.33 12.60
N ARG A 87 -0.56 -0.13 13.48
CA ARG A 87 -0.84 -1.28 14.34
C ARG A 87 -1.98 -1.03 15.33
N SER A 88 -2.03 0.16 15.93
CA SER A 88 -3.10 0.55 16.84
C SER A 88 -4.44 0.63 16.10
N PHE A 89 -4.46 1.28 14.94
CA PHE A 89 -5.65 1.39 14.10
C PHE A 89 -6.24 0.02 13.73
N LEU A 90 -5.38 -0.93 13.31
CA LEU A 90 -5.79 -2.30 12.98
C LEU A 90 -6.29 -3.05 14.21
N TYR A 91 -5.58 -2.93 15.36
CA TYR A 91 -5.95 -3.59 16.60
C TYR A 91 -7.32 -3.15 17.11
N GLU A 92 -7.58 -1.84 17.16
CA GLU A 92 -8.86 -1.27 17.60
C GLU A 92 -10.06 -1.75 16.76
N ARG A 93 -9.81 -2.19 15.52
CA ARG A 93 -10.80 -2.68 14.57
C ARG A 93 -10.85 -4.21 14.48
N GLY A 94 -10.10 -4.92 15.32
CA GLY A 94 -10.05 -6.38 15.31
C GLY A 94 -9.41 -6.98 14.05
N LEU A 95 -8.56 -6.22 13.36
CA LEU A 95 -7.90 -6.64 12.12
C LEU A 95 -6.49 -7.20 12.37
N PRO A 96 -6.00 -8.11 11.51
CA PRO A 96 -4.64 -8.61 11.61
C PRO A 96 -3.62 -7.49 11.33
N ARG A 97 -2.58 -7.43 12.18
CA ARG A 97 -1.51 -6.41 12.11
C ARG A 97 -0.42 -6.73 11.09
N THR A 98 -0.34 -7.99 10.69
CA THR A 98 0.62 -8.48 9.70
C THR A 98 -0.11 -8.95 8.46
N PRO A 99 0.51 -8.82 7.29
CA PRO A 99 -0.03 -9.40 6.09
C PRO A 99 -0.09 -10.93 6.20
N ALA A 100 -1.16 -11.52 5.64
CA ALA A 100 -1.27 -12.96 5.43
C ALA A 100 -0.32 -13.43 4.32
#